data_AF-A0A920GZK1-F1
#
_entry.id   AF-A0A920GZK1-F1
#
_cell.length_a   1.000
_cell.length_b   1.000
_cell.length_c   1.000
_cell.angle_alpha   90.00
_cell.angle_beta   90.00
_cell.angle_gamma   90.00
#
_symmetry.space_group_name_H-M   'P 1'
#
loop_
_entity.id
_entity.type
_entity.pdbx_description
1 polymer ?
#
loop_
_entity_poly.entity_id
_entity_poly.type
_entity_poly.pdbx_seq_one_letter_code
_entity_poly.pdbx_strand_id
1 'polypeptide(L)'
;MNGSTVVIGPPDGNMKQYIHSLEKLKNYDIEKIAPGHGELLDNPHEVAEWIISHRLEREKKVFHALKEATRELLILWSKEFMMMLIHHSSLSQKHRF
;
A
#
# COMPACT_ATOMS: atom_id res chain seq x y z
N MET A 1 -5.54 17.10 -13.70
CA MET A 1 -5.98 17.15 -12.28
C MET A 1 -5.13 18.16 -11.53
N ASN A 2 -5.72 19.25 -11.03
CA ASN A 2 -5.02 20.38 -10.41
C ASN A 2 -4.58 20.13 -8.95
N GLY A 3 -3.85 19.04 -8.69
CA GLY A 3 -3.03 18.89 -7.48
C GLY A 3 -3.73 18.83 -6.11
N SER A 4 -5.06 18.87 -6.03
CA SER A 4 -5.76 18.70 -4.76
C SER A 4 -5.63 17.25 -4.25
N THR A 5 -5.08 17.08 -3.05
CA THR A 5 -4.94 15.77 -2.43
C THR A 5 -6.15 15.46 -1.57
N VAL A 6 -7.01 14.54 -2.03
CA VAL A 6 -8.10 14.01 -1.21
C VAL A 6 -7.54 13.00 -0.22
N VAL A 7 -7.74 13.27 1.07
CA VAL A 7 -7.42 12.38 2.19
C VAL A 7 -8.64 11.52 2.50
N ILE A 8 -8.46 10.21 2.54
CA ILE A 8 -9.51 9.23 2.84
C ILE A 8 -8.90 8.21 3.79
N GLY A 9 -9.27 8.27 5.06
CA GLY A 9 -8.74 7.41 6.10
C GLY A 9 -9.73 7.20 7.24
N PRO A 10 -9.66 6.05 7.94
CA PRO A 10 -10.53 5.79 9.09
C PRO A 10 -10.35 6.81 10.23
N PRO A 11 -11.39 7.03 11.06
CA PRO A 11 -12.70 6.39 11.02
C PRO A 11 -13.64 6.95 9.94
N ASP A 12 -13.36 8.17 9.47
CA ASP A 12 -14.32 8.95 8.65
C ASP A 12 -14.32 8.55 7.16
N GLY A 13 -13.26 7.87 6.70
CA GLY A 13 -13.08 7.50 5.31
C GLY A 13 -12.70 6.03 5.12
N ASN A 14 -13.15 5.45 4.01
CA ASN A 14 -12.81 4.09 3.61
C ASN A 14 -12.41 4.05 2.13
N MET A 15 -11.17 3.67 1.85
CA MET A 15 -10.63 3.65 0.48
C MET A 15 -11.39 2.67 -0.43
N LYS A 16 -11.84 1.53 0.09
CA LYS A 16 -12.62 0.55 -0.67
C LYS A 16 -13.99 1.13 -1.08
N GLN A 17 -14.66 1.83 -0.16
CA GLN A 17 -15.93 2.49 -0.45
C GLN A 17 -15.77 3.65 -1.44
N TYR A 18 -14.65 4.38 -1.35
CA TYR A 18 -14.32 5.45 -2.29
C TYR A 18 -14.10 4.90 -3.71
N ILE A 19 -13.26 3.88 -3.87
CA ILE A 19 -13.04 3.22 -5.17
C ILE A 19 -14.36 2.67 -5.72
N HIS A 20 -15.16 2.00 -4.87
CA HIS A 20 -16.45 1.50 -5.30
C HIS A 20 -17.41 2.61 -5.74
N SER A 21 -17.36 3.79 -5.12
CA SER A 21 -18.15 4.94 -5.54
C SER A 21 -17.68 5.52 -6.88
N LEU A 22 -16.38 5.50 -7.17
CA LEU A 22 -15.85 5.88 -8.48
C LEU A 22 -16.28 4.90 -9.58
N GLU A 23 -16.26 3.60 -9.30
CA GLU A 23 -16.73 2.57 -10.25
C GLU A 23 -18.20 2.76 -10.64
N LYS A 24 -19.04 3.27 -9.73
CA LYS A 24 -20.44 3.57 -10.05
C LYS A 24 -20.58 4.59 -11.18
N LEU A 25 -19.63 5.51 -11.35
CA LEU A 25 -19.67 6.53 -12.40
C LEU A 25 -19.75 5.93 -13.81
N LYS A 26 -19.19 4.73 -14.01
CA LYS A 26 -19.22 4.02 -15.28
C LYS A 26 -20.61 3.55 -15.70
N ASN A 27 -21.55 3.48 -14.76
CA ASN A 27 -22.93 3.06 -15.02
C ASN A 27 -23.86 4.21 -15.39
N TYR A 28 -23.34 5.45 -15.42
CA TYR A 28 -24.11 6.63 -15.78
C TYR A 28 -23.63 7.17 -17.12
N ASP A 29 -24.59 7.62 -17.94
CA ASP A 29 -24.33 8.36 -19.16
C ASP A 29 -24.00 9.81 -18.80
N ILE A 30 -22.71 10.07 -18.52
CA ILE A 30 -22.20 11.36 -18.06
C ILE A 30 -21.22 11.86 -19.13
N GLU A 31 -21.46 13.06 -19.63
CA GLU A 31 -20.53 13.72 -20.56
C GLU A 31 -19.44 14.51 -19.82
N LYS A 32 -19.79 15.15 -18.70
CA LYS A 32 -18.91 16.01 -17.91
C LYS A 32 -19.21 15.97 -16.42
N ILE A 33 -18.19 16.19 -15.57
CA ILE A 33 -18.33 16.33 -14.12
C ILE A 33 -17.92 17.73 -13.69
N ALA A 34 -18.78 18.41 -12.94
CA ALA A 34 -18.45 19.66 -12.24
C ALA A 34 -18.01 19.34 -10.79
N PRO A 35 -16.70 19.35 -10.48
CA PRO A 35 -16.23 19.07 -9.13
C PRO A 35 -16.49 20.25 -8.19
N GLY A 36 -16.47 19.99 -6.87
CA GLY A 36 -16.61 21.06 -5.86
C GLY A 36 -15.51 22.12 -5.90
N HIS A 37 -14.35 21.79 -6.49
CA HIS A 37 -13.24 22.71 -6.75
C HIS A 37 -12.53 22.34 -8.06
N GLY A 38 -11.93 23.32 -8.72
CA GLY A 38 -11.19 23.13 -9.97
C GLY A 38 -12.07 23.30 -11.20
N GLU A 39 -11.57 22.85 -12.34
CA GLU A 39 -12.24 22.97 -13.64
C GLU A 39 -13.21 21.82 -13.88
N LEU A 40 -14.11 22.03 -14.86
CA LEU A 40 -14.99 21.00 -15.37
C LEU A 40 -14.16 19.85 -15.95
N LEU A 41 -14.53 18.61 -15.62
CA LEU A 41 -13.84 17.41 -16.06
C LEU A 41 -14.60 16.80 -17.24
N ASP A 42 -13.94 16.77 -18.39
CA ASP A 42 -14.39 15.99 -19.54
C ASP A 42 -14.01 14.50 -19.37
N ASN A 43 -14.61 13.61 -20.16
CA ASN A 43 -14.35 12.17 -20.16
C ASN A 43 -14.41 11.54 -18.75
N PRO A 44 -15.55 11.62 -18.06
CA PRO A 44 -15.65 11.24 -16.65
C PRO A 44 -15.30 9.78 -16.36
N HIS A 45 -15.52 8.87 -17.32
CA HIS A 45 -15.14 7.47 -17.19
C HIS A 45 -13.62 7.28 -17.18
N GLU A 46 -12.89 7.98 -18.06
CA GLU A 46 -11.42 7.96 -18.09
C GLU A 46 -10.82 8.56 -16.83
N VAL A 47 -11.41 9.66 -16.34
CA VAL A 47 -11.01 10.28 -15.08
C VAL A 47 -11.19 9.32 -13.91
N ALA A 48 -12.35 8.65 -13.82
CA ALA A 48 -12.60 7.67 -12.77
C ALA A 48 -11.59 6.53 -12.81
N GLU A 49 -11.33 5.97 -14.00
CA GLU A 49 -10.36 4.90 -14.22
C GLU A 49 -8.94 5.31 -13.81
N TRP A 50 -8.52 6.52 -14.19
CA TRP A 50 -7.23 7.07 -13.79
C TRP A 50 -7.11 7.18 -12.28
N ILE A 51 -8.13 7.69 -11.59
CA ILE A 51 -8.10 7.85 -10.13
C ILE A 51 -8.01 6.46 -9.46
N ILE A 52 -8.80 5.50 -9.91
CA ILE A 52 -8.79 4.13 -9.37
C ILE A 52 -7.41 3.50 -9.55
N SER A 53 -6.87 3.55 -10.77
CA SER A 53 -5.55 3.02 -11.10
C SER A 53 -4.46 3.66 -10.23
N HIS A 54 -4.47 4.99 -10.11
CA HIS A 54 -3.51 5.73 -9.29
C HIS A 54 -3.55 5.29 -7.81
N ARG A 55 -4.75 5.06 -7.25
CA ARG A 55 -4.89 4.60 -5.86
C ARG A 55 -4.38 3.17 -5.66
N LEU A 56 -4.71 2.27 -6.59
CA LEU A 56 -4.24 0.87 -6.53
C LEU A 56 -2.72 0.76 -6.71
N GLU A 57 -2.11 1.59 -7.56
CA GLU A 57 -0.66 1.66 -7.70
C GLU A 57 0.02 2.11 -6.41
N ARG A 58 -0.55 3.11 -5.72
CA ARG A 58 -0.03 3.56 -4.43
C ARG A 58 -0.16 2.48 -3.35
N GLU A 59 -1.27 1.75 -3.33
CA GLU A 59 -1.45 0.61 -2.43
C GLU A 59 -0.39 -0.47 -2.68
N LYS A 60 -0.16 -0.83 -3.95
CA LYS A 60 0.89 -1.79 -4.34
C LYS A 60 2.27 -1.34 -3.86
N LYS A 61 2.62 -0.06 -4.02
CA LYS A 61 3.91 0.49 -3.55
C LYS A 61 4.10 0.28 -2.04
N VAL A 62 3.08 0.57 -1.24
CA VAL A 62 3.12 0.36 0.22
C VAL A 62 3.24 -1.13 0.55
N PHE A 63 2.44 -1.97 -0.11
CA PHE A 63 2.49 -3.42 0.08
C PHE A 63 3.87 -4.01 -0.22
N HIS A 64 4.51 -3.57 -1.31
CA HIS A 64 5.86 -3.98 -1.66
C HIS A 64 6.89 -3.57 -0.61
N ALA A 65 6.85 -2.32 -0.16
CA ALA A 65 7.75 -1.83 0.88
C ALA A 65 7.60 -2.63 2.20
N LEU A 66 6.36 -2.93 2.61
CA LEU A 66 6.11 -3.75 3.80
C LEU A 66 6.63 -5.18 3.64
N LYS A 67 6.46 -5.78 2.46
CA LYS A 67 6.97 -7.12 2.17
C LYS A 67 8.50 -7.18 2.22
N GLU A 68 9.17 -6.17 1.67
CA GLU A 68 10.64 -6.07 1.71
C GLU A 68 11.15 -5.91 3.14
N ALA A 69 10.59 -4.96 3.89
CA ALA A 69 10.95 -4.74 5.30
C ALA A 69 10.75 -6.01 6.15
N THR A 70 9.64 -6.72 5.94
CA THR A 70 9.37 -7.98 6.67
C THR A 70 10.41 -9.06 6.33
N ARG A 71 10.82 -9.15 5.06
CA ARG A 71 11.83 -10.11 4.62
C ARG A 71 13.21 -9.81 5.24
N GLU A 72 13.60 -8.54 5.28
CA GLU A 72 14.86 -8.12 5.90
C GLU A 72 14.90 -8.45 7.40
N LEU A 73 13.81 -8.17 8.11
CA LEU A 73 13.67 -8.53 9.53
C LEU A 73 13.81 -10.04 9.75
N LEU A 74 13.15 -10.86 8.93
CA LEU A 74 13.25 -12.32 9.02
C LEU A 74 14.69 -12.82 8.77
N ILE A 75 15.39 -12.24 7.80
CA ILE A 75 16.79 -12.58 7.50
C ILE A 75 17.69 -12.21 8.69
N LEU A 76 17.51 -11.01 9.25
CA LEU A 76 18.29 -10.54 10.39
C LEU A 76 18.09 -11.45 11.61
N TRP A 77 16.84 -11.77 11.93
CA TRP A 77 16.50 -12.64 13.06
C TRP A 77 17.07 -14.05 12.88
N SER A 78 17.04 -14.59 11.66
CA SER A 78 17.62 -15.91 11.36
C SER A 78 19.14 -15.92 11.57
N LYS A 79 19.85 -14.86 11.17
CA LYS A 79 21.30 -14.75 11.36
C LYS A 79 21.69 -14.66 12.84
N GLU A 80 21.03 -13.79 13.60
CA GLU A 80 21.26 -13.64 15.05
C GLU A 80 21.00 -14.96 15.79
N PHE A 81 19.87 -15.61 15.50
CA PHE A 81 19.53 -16.90 16.10
C PHE A 81 20.56 -17.99 15.79
N MET A 82 21.00 -18.09 14.53
CA MET A 82 22.02 -19.06 14.11
C MET A 82 23.38 -18.77 14.76
N MET A 83 23.76 -17.50 14.91
CA MET A 83 25.02 -17.10 15.56
C MET A 83 25.00 -17.46 17.06
N MET A 84 23.85 -17.36 17.72
CA MET A 84 23.66 -17.75 19.12
C MET A 84 23.79 -19.26 19.32
N LEU A 85 23.27 -20.08 18.38
CA LEU A 85 23.40 -21.53 18.39
C LEU A 85 24.86 -22.00 18.20
N ILE A 86 25.62 -21.32 17.35
CA ILE A 86 27.05 -21.62 17.11
C ILE A 86 27.89 -21.30 18.35
N HIS A 87 27.59 -20.22 19.07
CA HIS A 87 28.36 -19.86 20.26
C HIS A 87 28.10 -20.81 21.46
N HIS A 88 26.87 -21.32 21.61
CA HIS A 88 26.54 -22.28 22.68
C HIS A 88 27.15 -23.68 22.47
N SER A 89 27.49 -24.06 21.23
CA SER A 89 28.07 -25.37 20.93
C SER A 89 29.59 -25.43 21.18
N SER A 90 30.29 -24.30 21.28
CA SER A 90 31.74 -24.29 21.56
C SER A 90 32.10 -24.37 23.07
N LEU A 91 31.16 -24.08 23.96
CA LEU A 91 31.40 -24.09 25.42
C LEU A 91 31.29 -25.49 26.05
N SER A 92 30.69 -26.47 25.36
CA SER A 92 30.50 -27.84 25.88
C SER A 92 31.75 -28.75 25.70
N GLN A 93 32.73 -28.35 24.89
CA GLN A 93 33.93 -29.15 24.58
C GLN A 93 35.13 -28.89 25.53
N LYS A 94 35.05 -27.93 26.47
CA LYS A 94 36.18 -27.55 27.35
C LYS A 94 36.22 -28.21 28.74
N HIS A 95 35.26 -29.08 29.08
CA HIS A 95 35.24 -29.80 30.36
C HIS A 95 35.21 -31.33 30.18
N ARG A 96 36.13 -31.86 29.37
CA ARG A 96 36.55 -33.27 29.44
C ARG A 96 38.08 -33.32 29.53
N PHE A 97 38.57 -33.20 30.76
CA PHE A 97 39.82 -33.79 31.21
C PHE A 97 39.52 -34.56 32.49
#